data_AF-A0A7C5C6U5-F1
#
_entry.id   AF-A0A7C5C6U5-F1
#
_cell.length_a   1.000
_cell.length_b   1.000
_cell.length_c   1.000
_cell.angle_alpha   90.00
_cell.angle_beta   90.00
_cell.angle_gamma   90.00
#
_symmetry.space_group_name_H-M   'P 1'
#
loop_
_entity.id
_entity.type
_entity.pdbx_description
1 polymer ?
#
loop_
_entity_poly.entity_id
_entity_poly.type
_entity_poly.pdbx_seq_one_letter_code
_entity_poly.pdbx_strand_id
1 'polypeptide(L)'
;MKSLNFKRKDDSYLRYLEENKRRKAETPFNWDRFIYLSILVVFVLFLMRYAYKSMFYIEGNGQVLFEKVDIRHTDDIRILEFYKEEGDDVIIGDTLFTYFLDDDLFGGVGSGGGSNAVSISTAGKNNSWIDKEIYVMKKNISLNNVKIRDYKDILQSFKSDLTRVQNEVILDAVSHTNLENLEYRIERTENDINLFQSQNSIYRKQLDYLNKLKEEEENAKKQKIEIDQQTGGNFSGVGNVNEKDLLAGINDKQGFNYFT
;
A
#
# COMPACT_ATOMS: atom_id res chain seq x y z
N MET A 1 79.83 57.26 16.39
CA MET A 1 81.05 56.48 16.05
C MET A 1 81.71 56.01 17.35
N LYS A 2 82.31 54.81 17.29
CA LYS A 2 82.91 54.00 18.39
C LYS A 2 83.95 54.72 19.27
N SER A 3 84.01 54.34 20.55
CA SER A 3 85.12 53.61 21.23
C SER A 3 84.93 53.74 22.76
N LEU A 4 84.57 52.70 23.51
CA LEU A 4 85.35 51.56 24.05
C LEU A 4 86.53 51.93 24.97
N ASN A 5 86.45 51.33 26.17
CA ASN A 5 87.50 50.92 27.10
C ASN A 5 88.11 51.95 28.06
N PHE A 6 87.76 51.80 29.34
CA PHE A 6 88.78 51.56 30.37
C PHE A 6 88.36 50.42 31.31
N LYS A 7 89.05 49.29 31.16
CA LYS A 7 89.26 48.35 32.26
C LYS A 7 90.06 49.07 33.34
N ARG A 8 89.57 49.01 34.58
CA ARG A 8 90.44 48.86 35.76
C ARG A 8 89.91 47.66 36.52
N LYS A 9 90.55 46.52 36.25
CA LYS A 9 90.76 45.50 37.28
C LYS A 9 91.89 46.06 38.12
N ASP A 10 91.71 46.06 39.43
CA ASP A 10 92.74 45.81 40.46
C ASP A 10 92.07 46.08 41.81
N ASP A 11 91.33 45.10 42.32
CA ASP A 11 91.19 44.96 43.77
C ASP A 11 91.74 43.60 44.14
N SER A 12 92.73 43.71 45.02
CA SER A 12 93.72 42.76 45.40
C SER A 12 93.15 41.60 46.18
N TYR A 13 93.64 40.41 45.84
CA TYR A 13 93.50 39.16 46.55
C TYR A 13 93.77 39.30 48.07
N LEU A 14 92.76 38.96 48.88
CA LEU A 14 92.97 38.29 50.15
C LEU A 14 92.84 36.79 49.93
N ARG A 15 94.01 36.16 49.96
CA ARG A 15 94.24 34.71 49.93
C ARG A 15 93.95 34.12 51.32
N TYR A 16 93.56 32.85 51.32
CA TYR A 16 93.28 31.94 52.44
C TYR A 16 91.81 31.76 52.82
N LEU A 17 91.13 30.91 52.05
CA LEU A 17 90.49 29.68 52.55
C LEU A 17 90.10 28.82 51.34
N GLU A 18 90.93 27.82 51.04
CA GLU A 18 90.53 26.68 50.23
C GLU A 18 89.44 25.93 51.00
N GLU A 19 88.17 26.14 50.66
CA GLU A 19 87.10 25.26 51.10
C GLU A 19 86.67 24.33 49.97
N ASN A 20 87.17 23.11 50.10
CA ASN A 20 86.90 21.97 49.25
C ASN A 20 85.47 21.46 49.50
N LYS A 21 84.45 22.07 48.88
CA LYS A 21 83.06 21.61 49.03
C LYS A 21 82.65 20.67 47.89
N ARG A 22 82.81 19.40 48.23
CA ARG A 22 82.40 18.16 47.55
C ARG A 22 81.12 18.29 46.71
N ARG A 23 81.17 17.65 45.54
CA ARG A 23 80.10 17.19 44.63
C ARG A 23 78.67 17.55 45.06
N LYS A 24 77.94 18.25 44.19
CA LYS A 24 76.48 18.38 44.26
C LYS A 24 75.88 16.97 44.41
N ALA A 25 75.42 16.65 45.62
CA ALA A 25 74.64 15.46 45.85
C ALA A 25 73.30 15.67 45.13
N GLU A 26 73.02 14.82 44.15
CA GLU A 26 71.67 14.68 43.60
C GLU A 26 70.72 14.48 44.78
N THR A 27 69.67 15.30 44.84
CA THR A 27 68.68 15.24 45.91
C THR A 27 68.21 13.78 46.04
N PRO A 28 68.30 13.16 47.23
CA PRO A 28 67.91 11.77 47.39
C PRO A 28 66.46 11.64 46.96
N PHE A 29 66.22 10.77 45.98
CA PHE A 29 64.88 10.52 45.47
C PHE A 29 64.02 10.06 46.65
N ASN A 30 62.97 10.83 46.96
CA ASN A 30 62.10 10.55 48.09
C ASN A 30 61.19 9.37 47.72
N TRP A 31 61.73 8.16 47.86
CA TRP A 31 61.05 6.90 47.57
C TRP A 31 59.70 6.77 48.26
N ASP A 32 59.57 7.35 49.45
CA ASP A 32 58.31 7.41 50.19
C ASP A 32 57.22 8.18 49.43
N ARG A 33 57.55 9.34 48.84
CA ARG A 33 56.60 10.09 48.00
C ARG A 33 56.23 9.34 46.72
N PHE A 34 57.18 8.58 46.16
CA PHE A 34 56.92 7.75 44.99
C PHE A 34 56.00 6.56 45.33
N ILE A 35 56.15 5.96 46.51
CA ILE A 35 55.25 4.89 46.98
C ILE A 35 53.82 5.42 47.13
N TYR A 36 53.65 6.60 47.75
CA TYR A 36 52.34 7.23 47.88
C TYR A 36 51.73 7.59 46.53
N LEU A 37 52.54 8.09 45.59
CA LEU A 37 52.10 8.39 44.23
C LEU A 37 51.68 7.11 43.47
N SER A 38 52.44 6.03 43.60
CA SER A 38 52.13 4.75 42.95
C SER A 38 50.81 4.17 43.45
N ILE A 39 50.59 4.16 44.77
CA ILE A 39 49.33 3.70 45.37
C ILE A 39 48.16 4.57 44.92
N LEU A 40 48.34 5.90 44.86
CA LEU A 40 47.32 6.83 44.37
C LEU A 40 46.94 6.52 42.91
N VAL A 41 47.92 6.28 42.04
CA VAL A 41 47.67 5.96 40.63
C VAL A 41 46.91 4.64 40.49
N VAL A 42 47.28 3.61 41.27
CA VAL A 42 46.55 2.33 41.27
C VAL A 42 45.11 2.52 41.73
N PHE A 43 44.89 3.33 42.77
CA PHE A 43 43.55 3.63 43.27
C PHE A 43 42.71 4.38 42.23
N VAL A 44 43.28 5.38 41.57
CA VAL A 44 42.62 6.12 40.48
C VAL A 44 42.28 5.22 39.31
N LEU A 45 43.17 4.29 38.92
CA LEU A 45 42.90 3.32 37.86
C LEU A 45 41.75 2.37 38.21
N PHE A 46 41.65 1.95 39.47
CA PHE A 46 40.52 1.15 39.94
C PHE A 46 39.20 1.93 39.86
N LEU A 47 39.20 3.19 40.30
CA LEU A 47 38.03 4.06 40.20
C LEU A 47 37.63 4.31 38.75
N MET A 48 38.60 4.60 37.86
CA MET A 48 38.33 4.79 36.43
C MET A 48 37.76 3.53 35.79
N ARG A 49 38.30 2.34 36.10
CA ARG A 49 37.79 1.07 35.59
C ARG A 49 36.35 0.81 36.06
N TYR A 50 36.07 1.09 37.33
CA TYR A 50 34.73 0.95 37.90
C TYR A 50 33.73 1.93 37.26
N ALA A 51 34.11 3.21 37.16
CA ALA A 51 33.29 4.25 36.53
C ALA A 51 33.04 3.95 35.04
N TYR A 52 34.06 3.47 34.31
CA TYR A 52 33.91 3.09 32.91
C TYR A 52 32.89 1.96 32.75
N LYS A 53 32.95 0.91 33.57
CA LYS A 53 31.94 -0.15 33.55
C LYS A 53 30.56 0.37 33.92
N SER A 54 30.45 1.18 34.97
CA SER A 54 29.15 1.67 35.44
C SER A 54 28.49 2.71 34.52
N MET A 55 29.27 3.53 33.81
CA MET A 55 28.72 4.59 32.94
C MET A 55 28.53 4.12 31.49
N PHE A 56 29.37 3.22 30.99
CA PHE A 56 29.32 2.79 29.58
C PHE A 56 28.58 1.47 29.35
N TYR A 57 28.34 0.65 30.37
CA TYR A 57 27.47 -0.54 30.24
C TYR A 57 26.07 -0.19 30.70
N ILE A 58 25.23 0.17 29.74
CA ILE A 58 23.78 0.28 29.94
C ILE A 58 23.18 -1.09 29.58
N GLU A 59 22.93 -1.90 30.61
CA GLU A 59 22.16 -3.14 30.45
C GLU A 59 20.67 -2.77 30.40
N GLY A 60 20.17 -2.56 29.19
CA GLY A 60 18.74 -2.44 28.95
C GLY A 60 18.12 -3.84 28.87
N ASN A 61 17.20 -4.17 29.79
CA ASN A 61 16.34 -5.34 29.62
C ASN A 61 15.41 -5.09 28.42
N GLY A 62 15.83 -5.54 27.24
CA GLY A 62 15.03 -5.48 26.03
C GLY A 62 13.91 -6.50 26.11
N GLN A 63 12.67 -6.04 26.29
CA GLN A 63 11.50 -6.89 26.10
C GLN A 63 11.08 -6.82 24.63
N VAL A 64 11.16 -7.94 23.92
CA VAL A 64 10.57 -8.06 22.58
C VAL A 64 9.08 -8.27 22.77
N LEU A 65 8.30 -7.21 22.53
CA LEU A 65 6.84 -7.28 22.52
C LEU A 65 6.42 -7.85 21.17
N PHE A 66 6.12 -9.15 21.14
CA PHE A 66 5.50 -9.75 19.97
C PHE A 66 4.02 -9.37 19.94
N GLU A 67 3.63 -8.56 18.97
CA GLU A 67 2.23 -8.36 18.62
C GLU A 67 1.75 -9.62 17.88
N LYS A 68 0.99 -10.46 18.58
CA LYS A 68 0.39 -11.66 17.99
C LYS A 68 -0.94 -11.28 17.37
N VAL A 69 -1.03 -11.37 16.05
CA VAL A 69 -2.29 -11.23 15.32
C VAL A 69 -2.84 -12.63 15.10
N ASP A 70 -4.01 -12.91 15.67
CA ASP A 70 -4.75 -14.15 15.43
C ASP A 70 -5.75 -13.92 14.29
N ILE A 71 -5.57 -14.65 13.19
CA ILE A 71 -6.43 -14.56 12.02
C ILE A 71 -7.49 -15.64 12.17
N ARG A 72 -8.69 -15.22 12.60
CA ARG A 72 -9.84 -16.11 12.75
C ARG A 72 -10.84 -15.85 11.63
N HIS A 73 -11.26 -16.92 10.97
CA HIS A 73 -12.44 -16.88 10.09
C HIS A 73 -13.71 -17.03 10.92
N THR A 74 -14.77 -16.32 10.52
CA THR A 74 -16.08 -16.35 11.17
C THR A 74 -16.95 -17.52 10.70
N ASP A 75 -16.61 -18.12 9.56
CA ASP A 75 -17.41 -19.12 8.87
C ASP A 75 -16.64 -20.44 8.72
N ASP A 76 -17.36 -21.55 8.54
CA ASP A 76 -16.78 -22.88 8.36
C ASP A 76 -16.07 -22.97 7.00
N ILE A 77 -14.74 -23.14 7.04
CA ILE A 77 -13.87 -23.22 5.86
C ILE A 77 -13.17 -24.57 5.75
N ARG A 78 -12.96 -25.02 4.50
CA ARG A 78 -12.11 -26.15 4.19
C ARG A 78 -10.84 -25.67 3.50
N ILE A 79 -9.70 -25.88 4.14
CA ILE A 79 -8.39 -25.51 3.59
C ILE A 79 -8.01 -26.49 2.48
N LEU A 80 -7.55 -25.95 1.35
CA LEU A 80 -7.06 -26.71 0.20
C LEU A 80 -5.56 -26.92 0.25
N GLU A 81 -4.83 -25.81 0.41
CA GLU A 81 -3.39 -25.78 0.28
C GLU A 81 -2.82 -24.66 1.14
N PHE A 82 -1.72 -24.96 1.83
CA PHE A 82 -0.91 -23.99 2.56
C PHE A 82 0.27 -23.57 1.67
N TYR A 83 0.52 -22.27 1.57
CA TYR A 83 1.66 -21.72 0.83
C TYR A 83 2.83 -21.34 1.72
N LYS A 84 2.63 -21.32 3.04
CA LYS A 84 3.60 -20.91 4.06
C LYS A 84 3.58 -21.88 5.22
N GLU A 85 4.76 -22.24 5.71
CA GLU A 85 4.94 -23.15 6.82
C GLU A 85 5.27 -22.39 8.12
N GLU A 86 5.22 -23.09 9.25
CA GLU A 86 5.52 -22.49 10.56
C GLU A 86 6.96 -21.97 10.60
N GLY A 87 7.12 -20.68 10.88
CA GLY A 87 8.43 -20.02 10.95
C GLY A 87 8.86 -19.31 9.66
N ASP A 88 8.04 -19.35 8.61
CA ASP A 88 8.28 -18.55 7.41
C ASP A 88 8.00 -17.06 7.65
N ASP A 89 8.88 -16.22 7.11
CA ASP A 89 8.65 -14.79 7.04
C ASP A 89 7.55 -14.48 6.02
N VAL A 90 6.60 -13.64 6.43
CA VAL A 90 5.46 -13.21 5.63
C VAL A 90 5.39 -11.68 5.58
N ILE A 91 5.06 -11.14 4.41
CA ILE A 91 4.89 -9.72 4.20
C ILE A 91 3.38 -9.42 4.13
N ILE A 92 3.00 -8.19 4.51
CA ILE A 92 1.61 -7.73 4.37
C ILE A 92 1.19 -7.85 2.92
N GLY A 93 0.18 -8.71 2.67
CA GLY A 93 -0.34 -9.00 1.34
C GLY A 93 0.03 -10.39 0.80
N ASP A 94 0.86 -11.16 1.51
CA ASP A 94 1.16 -12.54 1.14
C ASP A 94 -0.06 -13.46 1.37
N THR A 95 -0.21 -14.45 0.47
CA THR A 95 -1.26 -15.47 0.60
C THR A 95 -0.73 -16.62 1.45
N LEU A 96 -1.41 -16.90 2.57
CA LEU A 96 -0.99 -17.95 3.51
C LEU A 96 -1.55 -19.33 3.14
N PHE A 97 -2.82 -19.38 2.73
CA PHE A 97 -3.49 -20.60 2.33
C PHE A 97 -4.67 -20.29 1.41
N THR A 98 -5.11 -21.29 0.65
CA THR A 98 -6.35 -21.25 -0.13
C THR A 98 -7.41 -22.11 0.54
N TYR A 99 -8.67 -21.66 0.55
CA TYR A 99 -9.79 -22.38 1.17
C TYR A 99 -11.05 -22.32 0.31
N PHE A 100 -11.98 -23.24 0.56
CA PHE A 100 -13.37 -23.17 0.12
C PHE A 100 -14.29 -22.91 1.31
N LEU A 101 -15.40 -22.20 1.07
CA LEU A 101 -16.52 -22.12 2.00
C LEU A 101 -17.43 -23.32 1.70
N ASP A 102 -17.82 -24.08 2.74
CA ASP A 102 -18.63 -25.29 2.53
C ASP A 102 -20.02 -24.96 1.93
N ASP A 103 -20.50 -23.71 2.08
CA ASP A 103 -21.73 -23.21 1.43
C ASP A 103 -21.63 -23.08 -0.10
N ASP A 104 -20.42 -22.95 -0.66
CA ASP A 104 -20.20 -22.88 -2.12
C ASP A 104 -20.21 -24.26 -2.79
N LEU A 105 -20.06 -25.35 -2.02
CA LEU A 105 -19.89 -26.71 -2.57
C LEU A 105 -21.21 -27.49 -2.64
N PHE A 106 -22.24 -27.11 -1.87
CA PHE A 106 -23.52 -27.84 -1.80
C PHE A 106 -24.76 -27.00 -2.11
N GLY A 107 -24.61 -25.74 -2.53
CA GLY A 107 -25.68 -24.88 -3.02
C GLY A 107 -25.75 -24.89 -4.55
N GLY A 108 -26.65 -25.70 -5.11
CA GLY A 108 -26.87 -25.82 -6.54
C GLY A 108 -27.06 -24.49 -7.27
N VAL A 109 -26.77 -24.52 -8.56
CA VAL A 109 -27.13 -23.54 -9.60
C VAL A 109 -28.30 -22.64 -9.19
N GLY A 110 -28.01 -21.45 -8.68
CA GLY A 110 -29.02 -20.42 -8.45
C GLY A 110 -29.02 -19.83 -7.05
N SER A 111 -28.85 -18.50 -7.02
CA SER A 111 -29.21 -17.59 -5.93
C SER A 111 -28.19 -17.40 -4.80
N GLY A 112 -27.66 -16.17 -4.72
CA GLY A 112 -27.42 -15.54 -3.41
C GLY A 112 -25.97 -15.26 -3.02
N GLY A 113 -25.41 -14.15 -3.50
CA GLY A 113 -24.55 -13.24 -2.73
C GLY A 113 -23.42 -13.81 -1.86
N GLY A 114 -22.24 -13.98 -2.46
CA GLY A 114 -20.96 -14.12 -1.74
C GLY A 114 -19.89 -13.30 -2.44
N SER A 115 -19.44 -12.24 -1.80
CA SER A 115 -18.54 -11.22 -2.33
C SER A 115 -17.10 -11.72 -2.44
N ASN A 116 -16.79 -12.56 -3.43
CA ASN A 116 -15.39 -12.82 -3.82
C ASN A 116 -14.83 -11.63 -4.59
N ALA A 117 -14.52 -10.56 -3.85
CA ALA A 117 -13.61 -9.52 -4.30
C ALA A 117 -12.19 -10.08 -4.17
N VAL A 118 -11.72 -10.77 -5.21
CA VAL A 118 -10.30 -11.02 -5.42
C VAL A 118 -9.64 -9.64 -5.49
N SER A 119 -8.94 -9.23 -4.43
CA SER A 119 -8.08 -8.07 -4.44
C SER A 119 -6.87 -8.43 -5.29
N ILE A 120 -7.00 -8.26 -6.61
CA ILE A 120 -5.86 -8.15 -7.51
C ILE A 120 -5.07 -6.90 -7.07
N SER A 121 -4.04 -7.12 -6.26
CA SER A 121 -3.02 -6.12 -5.95
C SER A 121 -2.15 -5.91 -7.19
N THR A 122 -2.70 -5.26 -8.22
CA THR A 122 -1.89 -4.76 -9.34
C THR A 122 -1.22 -3.47 -8.90
N ALA A 123 0.01 -3.62 -8.42
CA ALA A 123 1.00 -2.57 -8.38
C ALA A 123 1.18 -2.03 -9.81
N GLY A 124 0.62 -0.85 -10.10
CA GLY A 124 0.88 -0.11 -11.34
C GLY A 124 -0.36 0.48 -12.04
N LYS A 125 -0.79 1.66 -11.56
CA LYS A 125 -1.48 2.74 -12.30
C LYS A 125 -2.67 2.39 -13.23
N ASN A 126 -3.87 2.72 -12.71
CA ASN A 126 -4.98 3.36 -13.44
C ASN A 126 -5.63 2.57 -14.58
N ASN A 127 -6.10 1.34 -14.32
CA ASN A 127 -7.08 0.66 -15.18
C ASN A 127 -7.94 -0.39 -14.44
N SER A 128 -7.56 -0.77 -13.21
CA SER A 128 -8.25 -1.81 -12.45
C SER A 128 -9.71 -1.47 -12.11
N TRP A 129 -10.05 -0.20 -11.89
CA TRP A 129 -11.42 0.18 -11.50
C TRP A 129 -12.40 0.09 -12.68
N ILE A 130 -12.09 0.67 -13.85
CA ILE A 130 -12.96 0.62 -15.03
C ILE A 130 -13.17 -0.84 -15.47
N ASP A 131 -12.10 -1.63 -15.50
CA ASP A 131 -12.18 -3.05 -15.87
C ASP A 131 -13.01 -3.87 -14.88
N LYS A 132 -12.90 -3.59 -13.57
CA LYS A 132 -13.73 -4.21 -12.54
C LYS A 132 -15.20 -3.84 -12.72
N GLU A 133 -15.50 -2.57 -12.97
CA GLU A 133 -16.87 -2.10 -13.16
C GLU A 133 -17.51 -2.69 -14.42
N ILE A 134 -16.77 -2.73 -15.54
CA ILE A 134 -17.20 -3.40 -16.78
C ILE A 134 -17.51 -4.88 -16.49
N TYR A 135 -16.64 -5.57 -15.74
CA TYR A 135 -16.86 -6.97 -15.37
C TYR A 135 -18.14 -7.14 -14.54
N VAL A 136 -18.35 -6.30 -13.52
CA VAL A 136 -19.56 -6.32 -12.68
C VAL A 136 -20.82 -6.09 -13.53
N MET A 137 -20.81 -5.11 -14.44
CA MET A 137 -21.94 -4.84 -15.32
C MET A 137 -22.23 -6.00 -16.28
N LYS A 138 -21.19 -6.59 -16.87
CA LYS A 138 -21.34 -7.80 -17.72
C LYS A 138 -21.92 -8.98 -16.94
N LYS A 139 -21.45 -9.20 -15.71
CA LYS A 139 -21.96 -10.23 -14.80
C LYS A 139 -23.45 -9.99 -14.52
N ASN A 140 -23.84 -8.78 -14.17
CA ASN A 140 -25.24 -8.42 -13.88
C ASN A 140 -26.14 -8.63 -15.12
N ILE A 141 -25.69 -8.23 -16.31
CA ILE A 141 -26.42 -8.49 -17.57
C ILE A 141 -26.60 -9.99 -17.79
N SER A 142 -25.55 -10.79 -17.55
CA SER A 142 -25.60 -12.24 -17.70
C SER A 142 -26.62 -12.87 -16.73
N LEU A 143 -26.57 -12.49 -15.45
CA LEU A 143 -27.52 -12.95 -14.44
C LEU A 143 -28.96 -12.58 -14.79
N ASN A 144 -29.19 -11.34 -15.24
CA ASN A 144 -30.51 -10.90 -15.68
C ASN A 144 -30.99 -11.65 -16.93
N ASN A 145 -30.11 -11.98 -17.87
CA ASN A 145 -30.47 -12.79 -19.04
C ASN A 145 -30.87 -14.23 -18.66
N VAL A 146 -30.23 -14.83 -17.65
CA VAL A 146 -30.64 -16.12 -17.10
C VAL A 146 -32.04 -16.00 -16.51
N LYS A 147 -32.29 -15.00 -15.65
CA LYS A 147 -33.63 -14.76 -15.09
C LYS A 147 -34.70 -14.56 -16.16
N ILE A 148 -34.41 -13.75 -17.19
CA ILE A 148 -35.34 -13.53 -18.31
C ILE A 148 -35.67 -14.86 -19.01
N ARG A 149 -34.70 -15.76 -19.17
CA ARG A 149 -34.94 -17.07 -19.76
C ARG A 149 -35.86 -17.91 -18.87
N ASP A 150 -35.54 -18.01 -17.58
CA ASP A 150 -36.31 -18.81 -16.63
C ASP A 150 -37.76 -18.29 -16.55
N TYR A 151 -37.97 -16.98 -16.50
CA TYR A 151 -39.31 -16.39 -16.53
C TYR A 151 -40.04 -16.60 -17.85
N LYS A 152 -39.34 -16.62 -18.99
CA LYS A 152 -39.95 -16.95 -20.29
C LYS A 152 -40.43 -18.40 -20.35
N ASP A 153 -39.66 -19.33 -19.78
CA ASP A 153 -40.04 -20.73 -19.71
C ASP A 153 -41.27 -20.92 -18.81
N ILE A 154 -41.29 -20.24 -17.66
CA ILE A 154 -42.47 -20.19 -16.76
C ILE A 154 -43.68 -19.57 -17.47
N LEU A 155 -43.49 -18.44 -18.17
CA LEU A 155 -44.54 -17.78 -18.92
C LEU A 155 -45.12 -18.68 -20.00
N GLN A 156 -44.27 -19.45 -20.69
CA GLN A 156 -44.73 -20.42 -21.69
C GLN A 156 -45.59 -21.51 -21.05
N SER A 157 -45.20 -22.03 -19.88
CA SER A 157 -46.02 -22.99 -19.12
C SER A 157 -47.37 -22.39 -18.76
N PHE A 158 -47.41 -21.19 -18.18
CA PHE A 158 -48.66 -20.53 -17.79
C PHE A 158 -49.56 -20.23 -18.99
N LYS A 159 -49.00 -19.80 -20.13
CA LYS A 159 -49.78 -19.59 -21.36
C LYS A 159 -50.35 -20.90 -21.92
N SER A 160 -49.63 -22.00 -21.78
CA SER A 160 -50.17 -23.31 -22.17
C SER A 160 -51.33 -23.74 -21.27
N ASP A 161 -51.19 -23.55 -19.96
CA ASP A 161 -52.23 -23.86 -18.98
C ASP A 161 -53.45 -22.95 -19.12
N LEU A 162 -53.27 -21.70 -19.56
CA LEU A 162 -54.35 -20.72 -19.73
C LEU A 162 -55.45 -21.27 -20.65
N THR A 163 -55.06 -21.86 -21.79
CA THR A 163 -56.02 -22.42 -22.74
C THR A 163 -56.80 -23.60 -22.16
N ARG A 164 -56.13 -24.44 -21.35
CA ARG A 164 -56.77 -25.57 -20.65
C ARG A 164 -57.77 -25.07 -19.61
N VAL A 165 -57.34 -24.17 -18.73
CA VAL A 165 -58.17 -23.62 -17.65
C VAL A 165 -59.34 -22.81 -18.22
N GLN A 166 -59.13 -22.05 -19.30
CA GLN A 166 -60.21 -21.32 -19.98
C GLN A 166 -61.31 -22.26 -20.47
N ASN A 167 -60.93 -23.40 -21.08
CA ASN A 167 -61.89 -24.41 -21.50
C ASN A 167 -62.60 -25.07 -20.31
N GLU A 168 -61.89 -25.36 -19.22
CA GLU A 168 -62.46 -25.93 -18.00
C GLU A 168 -63.47 -24.99 -17.32
N VAL A 169 -63.21 -23.67 -17.36
CA VAL A 169 -64.15 -22.65 -16.87
C VAL A 169 -65.39 -22.57 -17.76
N ILE A 170 -65.25 -22.65 -19.09
CA ILE A 170 -66.40 -22.69 -20.02
C ILE A 170 -67.28 -23.92 -19.76
N LEU A 171 -66.68 -25.02 -19.34
CA LEU A 171 -67.37 -26.27 -18.99
C LEU A 171 -67.90 -26.29 -17.54
N ASP A 172 -67.82 -25.18 -16.81
CA ASP A 172 -68.15 -25.05 -15.38
C ASP A 172 -67.44 -26.08 -14.47
N ALA A 173 -66.33 -26.66 -14.93
CA ALA A 173 -65.54 -27.63 -14.16
C ALA A 173 -64.62 -26.93 -13.14
N VAL A 174 -64.24 -25.68 -13.42
CA VAL A 174 -63.32 -24.87 -12.62
C VAL A 174 -63.90 -23.46 -12.46
N SER A 175 -63.67 -22.82 -11.31
CA SER A 175 -64.16 -21.46 -11.05
C SER A 175 -63.39 -20.38 -11.83
N HIS A 176 -64.09 -19.29 -12.19
CA HIS A 176 -63.50 -18.12 -12.85
C HIS A 176 -62.31 -17.52 -12.08
N THR A 177 -62.32 -17.62 -10.74
CA THR A 177 -61.21 -17.18 -9.88
C THR A 177 -59.88 -17.87 -10.20
N ASN A 178 -59.89 -19.12 -10.67
CA ASN A 178 -58.65 -19.81 -11.03
C ASN A 178 -58.07 -19.31 -12.35
N LEU A 179 -58.93 -18.93 -13.29
CA LEU A 179 -58.53 -18.27 -14.53
C LEU A 179 -57.90 -16.91 -14.25
N GLU A 180 -58.57 -16.08 -13.45
CA GLU A 180 -58.08 -14.74 -13.06
C GLU A 180 -56.74 -14.84 -12.31
N ASN A 181 -56.59 -15.80 -11.40
CA ASN A 181 -55.32 -16.06 -10.72
C ASN A 181 -54.20 -16.45 -11.69
N LEU A 182 -54.50 -17.19 -12.74
CA LEU A 182 -53.52 -17.60 -13.75
C LEU A 182 -53.16 -16.43 -14.67
N GLU A 183 -54.13 -15.63 -15.08
CA GLU A 183 -53.93 -14.38 -15.84
C GLU A 183 -53.06 -13.39 -15.06
N TYR A 184 -53.34 -13.20 -13.76
CA TYR A 184 -52.51 -12.39 -12.88
C TYR A 184 -51.06 -12.89 -12.80
N ARG A 185 -50.85 -14.22 -12.72
CA ARG A 185 -49.49 -14.81 -12.73
C ARG A 185 -48.76 -14.56 -14.04
N ILE A 186 -49.47 -14.63 -15.17
CA ILE A 186 -48.93 -14.30 -16.50
C ILE A 186 -48.50 -12.84 -16.52
N GLU A 187 -49.39 -11.92 -16.16
CA GLU A 187 -49.10 -10.48 -16.17
C GLU A 187 -47.92 -10.13 -15.27
N ARG A 188 -47.89 -10.68 -14.04
CA ARG A 188 -46.78 -10.50 -13.11
C ARG A 188 -45.45 -10.98 -13.71
N THR A 189 -45.45 -12.17 -14.32
CA THR A 189 -44.24 -12.73 -14.93
C THR A 189 -43.77 -11.90 -16.14
N GLU A 190 -44.69 -11.39 -16.94
CA GLU A 190 -44.37 -10.47 -18.05
C GLU A 190 -43.78 -9.16 -17.54
N ASN A 191 -44.32 -8.60 -16.46
CA ASN A 191 -43.78 -7.41 -15.81
C ASN A 191 -42.36 -7.64 -15.27
N ASP A 192 -42.09 -8.81 -14.66
CA ASP A 192 -40.76 -9.17 -14.20
C ASP A 192 -39.76 -9.28 -15.37
N ILE A 193 -40.17 -9.90 -16.49
CA ILE A 193 -39.35 -9.96 -17.71
C ILE A 193 -39.01 -8.54 -18.21
N ASN A 194 -40.01 -7.67 -18.29
CA ASN A 194 -39.85 -6.29 -18.76
C ASN A 194 -38.92 -5.49 -17.83
N LEU A 195 -39.03 -5.70 -16.52
CA LEU A 195 -38.15 -5.09 -15.52
C LEU A 195 -36.69 -5.48 -15.77
N PHE A 196 -36.39 -6.78 -15.90
CA PHE A 196 -35.01 -7.24 -16.15
C PHE A 196 -34.47 -6.78 -17.52
N GLN A 197 -35.34 -6.70 -18.54
CA GLN A 197 -34.95 -6.14 -19.85
C GLN A 197 -34.61 -4.66 -19.77
N SER A 198 -35.39 -3.88 -19.02
CA SER A 198 -35.12 -2.45 -18.76
C SER A 198 -33.80 -2.26 -18.00
N GLN A 199 -33.56 -3.06 -16.95
CA GLN A 199 -32.28 -3.06 -16.22
C GLN A 199 -31.11 -3.39 -17.15
N ASN A 200 -31.25 -4.38 -18.03
CA ASN A 200 -30.22 -4.70 -19.02
C ASN A 200 -29.95 -3.56 -19.99
N SER A 201 -30.98 -2.81 -20.39
CA SER A 201 -30.82 -1.59 -21.21
C SER A 201 -29.98 -0.54 -20.47
N ILE A 202 -30.25 -0.32 -19.17
CA ILE A 202 -29.50 0.61 -18.33
C ILE A 202 -28.03 0.16 -18.20
N TYR A 203 -27.78 -1.11 -17.87
CA TYR A 203 -26.42 -1.64 -17.75
C TYR A 203 -25.64 -1.55 -19.06
N ARG A 204 -26.30 -1.75 -20.21
CA ARG A 204 -25.66 -1.57 -21.53
C ARG A 204 -25.25 -0.13 -21.78
N LYS A 205 -26.08 0.86 -21.40
CA LYS A 205 -25.73 2.28 -21.49
C LYS A 205 -24.55 2.63 -20.59
N GLN A 206 -24.54 2.11 -19.36
CA GLN A 206 -23.42 2.30 -18.42
C GLN A 206 -22.13 1.65 -18.96
N LEU A 207 -22.23 0.47 -19.56
CA LEU A 207 -21.09 -0.22 -20.17
C LEU A 207 -20.54 0.54 -21.37
N ASP A 208 -21.39 1.14 -22.20
CA ASP A 208 -20.96 2.02 -23.30
C ASP A 208 -20.20 3.25 -22.77
N TYR A 209 -20.71 3.88 -21.72
CA TYR A 209 -20.04 5.00 -21.05
C TYR A 209 -18.67 4.59 -20.47
N LEU A 210 -18.59 3.46 -19.77
CA LEU A 210 -17.33 2.96 -19.20
C LEU A 210 -16.31 2.58 -20.29
N ASN A 211 -16.76 2.03 -21.41
CA ASN A 211 -15.88 1.74 -22.55
C ASN A 211 -15.34 3.02 -23.20
N LYS A 212 -16.16 4.07 -23.33
CA LYS A 212 -15.70 5.38 -23.82
C LYS A 212 -14.66 5.99 -22.91
N LEU A 213 -14.88 5.96 -21.60
CA LEU A 213 -13.89 6.41 -20.62
C LEU A 213 -12.57 5.63 -20.73
N LYS A 214 -12.66 4.30 -20.89
CA LYS A 214 -11.48 3.46 -21.10
C LYS A 214 -10.71 3.85 -22.37
N GLU A 215 -11.43 4.10 -23.46
CA GLU A 215 -10.84 4.52 -24.74
C GLU A 215 -10.17 5.90 -24.63
N GLU A 216 -10.81 6.86 -23.95
CA GLU A 216 -10.24 8.19 -23.65
C GLU A 216 -8.94 8.08 -22.82
N GLU A 217 -8.92 7.23 -21.79
CA GLU A 217 -7.72 7.00 -20.98
C GLU A 217 -6.60 6.33 -21.79
N GLU A 218 -6.92 5.35 -22.63
CA GLU A 218 -5.94 4.70 -23.52
C GLU A 218 -5.36 5.69 -24.54
N ASN A 219 -6.20 6.57 -25.10
CA ASN A 219 -5.77 7.61 -26.02
C ASN A 219 -4.91 8.68 -25.32
N ALA A 220 -5.24 9.08 -24.10
CA ALA A 220 -4.42 9.98 -23.29
C ALA A 220 -3.04 9.37 -22.94
N LYS A 221 -2.99 8.05 -22.67
CA LYS A 221 -1.73 7.34 -22.45
C LYS A 221 -0.87 7.31 -23.72
N LYS A 222 -1.46 7.08 -24.91
CA LYS A 222 -0.75 7.09 -26.20
C LYS A 222 -0.14 8.46 -26.52
N GLN A 223 -0.91 9.54 -26.34
CA GLN A 223 -0.42 10.91 -26.56
C GLN A 223 0.74 11.29 -25.63
N LYS A 224 0.71 10.82 -24.38
CA LYS A 224 1.80 11.08 -23.42
C LYS A 224 3.10 10.36 -23.79
N ILE A 225 3.02 9.17 -24.36
CA ILE A 225 4.20 8.39 -24.80
C ILE A 225 4.85 9.04 -26.04
N GLU A 226 4.05 9.64 -26.92
CA GLU A 226 4.54 10.31 -28.14
C GLU A 226 5.31 11.61 -27.82
N ILE A 227 4.89 12.35 -26.78
CA ILE A 227 5.58 13.57 -26.30
C ILE A 227 6.93 13.26 -25.65
N ASP A 228 7.05 12.15 -24.90
CA ASP A 228 8.32 11.74 -24.28
C ASP A 228 9.34 11.22 -25.29
N GLN A 229 8.90 10.66 -26.44
CA GLN A 229 9.82 10.20 -27.50
C GLN A 229 10.47 11.32 -28.32
N GLN A 230 9.96 12.55 -28.31
CA GLN A 230 10.57 13.68 -29.02
C GLN A 230 11.64 14.44 -28.22
N THR A 231 11.84 14.13 -26.93
CA THR A 231 12.74 14.89 -26.04
C THR A 231 14.04 14.14 -25.76
N GLY A 232 14.70 13.64 -26.82
CA GLY A 232 15.93 12.86 -26.72
C GLY A 232 16.75 12.84 -28.01
N GLY A 233 17.05 14.03 -28.56
CA GLY A 233 17.84 14.15 -29.80
C GLY A 233 18.79 15.35 -29.76
N ASN A 234 20.09 15.05 -29.92
CA ASN A 234 21.27 15.91 -29.95
C ASN A 234 21.09 17.37 -30.43
N PHE A 235 21.63 18.29 -29.62
CA PHE A 235 21.96 19.66 -29.99
C PHE A 235 23.20 19.68 -30.91
N SER A 236 22.99 19.90 -32.20
CA SER A 236 24.03 20.28 -33.17
C SER A 236 23.36 20.74 -34.46
N GLY A 237 23.19 22.05 -34.65
CA GLY A 237 22.69 22.57 -35.92
C GLY A 237 22.29 24.03 -35.85
N VAL A 238 23.21 24.91 -36.25
CA VAL A 238 22.97 26.32 -36.56
C VAL A 238 21.83 26.47 -37.57
N GLY A 239 20.81 27.26 -37.24
CA GLY A 239 19.69 27.54 -38.14
C GLY A 239 18.77 28.63 -37.58
N ASN A 240 18.90 29.82 -38.15
CA ASN A 240 18.22 31.07 -37.81
C ASN A 240 16.73 31.03 -38.22
N VAL A 241 15.77 31.08 -37.29
CA VAL A 241 14.35 31.40 -37.58
C VAL A 241 13.72 32.13 -36.39
N ASN A 242 12.89 33.12 -36.75
CA ASN A 242 12.44 34.26 -35.95
C ASN A 242 11.59 33.93 -34.72
N GLU A 243 11.91 34.69 -33.69
CA GLU A 243 11.11 35.12 -32.55
C GLU A 243 9.72 35.63 -32.97
N LYS A 244 8.70 34.78 -32.82
CA LYS A 244 7.27 35.10 -32.59
C LYS A 244 6.54 33.77 -32.36
N ASP A 245 5.68 33.74 -31.35
CA ASP A 245 4.75 32.65 -30.95
C ASP A 245 5.16 31.79 -29.72
N LEU A 246 6.24 32.13 -29.02
CA LEU A 246 6.44 31.71 -27.63
C LEU A 246 5.70 32.65 -26.68
N LEU A 247 4.37 32.58 -26.61
CA LEU A 247 3.53 33.11 -25.50
C LEU A 247 2.05 32.78 -25.73
N ALA A 248 1.65 31.57 -25.36
CA ALA A 248 0.26 31.28 -24.99
C ALA A 248 0.25 30.17 -23.92
N GLY A 249 0.83 30.50 -22.76
CA GLY A 249 0.60 29.74 -21.53
C GLY A 249 -0.79 30.06 -20.97
N ILE A 250 -1.52 28.98 -20.66
CA ILE A 250 -2.04 28.65 -19.32
C ILE A 250 -2.94 29.71 -18.63
N ASN A 251 -4.17 29.24 -18.34
CA ASN A 251 -5.09 29.63 -17.25
C ASN A 251 -5.71 31.04 -17.28
N ASP A 252 -6.95 31.29 -16.86
CA ASP A 252 -7.86 30.64 -15.93
C ASP A 252 -9.32 30.93 -16.36
N LYS A 253 -10.25 30.01 -16.09
CA LYS A 253 -11.41 30.34 -15.25
C LYS A 253 -12.23 29.11 -14.89
N GLN A 254 -12.22 28.88 -13.58
CA GLN A 254 -13.11 28.05 -12.80
C GLN A 254 -14.58 28.33 -13.12
N GLY A 255 -15.41 27.29 -13.01
CA GLY A 255 -16.86 27.41 -13.08
C GLY A 255 -17.54 26.08 -12.81
N PHE A 256 -17.42 25.61 -11.56
CA PHE A 256 -18.39 24.66 -10.99
C PHE A 256 -19.80 25.20 -11.22
N ASN A 257 -20.71 24.35 -11.70
CA ASN A 257 -22.13 24.46 -11.34
C ASN A 257 -22.77 23.07 -11.37
N TYR A 258 -23.21 22.67 -10.18
CA TYR A 258 -24.13 21.56 -9.95
C TYR A 258 -25.56 21.98 -10.28
N PHE A 259 -26.41 20.97 -10.53
CA PHE A 259 -27.88 20.97 -10.53
C PHE A 259 -28.61 21.73 -11.65
N THR A 260 -29.26 20.97 -12.55
CA THR A 260 -30.73 20.86 -12.68
C THR A 260 -31.05 19.58 -13.44
#